data_AF-A0A8B3GR33-F1
#
_entry.id   AF-A0A8B3GR33-F1
#
_cell.length_a   1.000
_cell.length_b   1.000
_cell.length_c   1.000
_cell.angle_alpha   90.00
_cell.angle_beta   90.00
_cell.angle_gamma   90.00
#
_symmetry.space_group_name_H-M   'P 1'
#
loop_
_entity.id
_entity.type
_entity.pdbx_description
1 polymer ?
#
loop_
_entity_poly.entity_id
_entity_poly.type
_entity_poly.pdbx_seq_one_letter_code
_entity_poly.pdbx_strand_id
1 'polypeptide(L)'
;MITIEKNRFAFLKDNYFNFVDDNIIAASRRAYRDMNRTLRLNGANSSTFRVKIDNLLKTQFESLKTQKITRQDDFDEFHEALCNEMIAIFTIGDGLTYCQAQKWLNMTVKYIYIIQGDNVFGIMKFAHIPLDNYIFKSLKNYLGIKASGLHPWSQISNYNKYLAFQKEVRDKINGNTSPLEWELGHWLNSVKNSKTQADINRQESPRQI
;
A
#
# COMPACT_ATOMS: atom_id res chain seq x y z
N MET A 1 -19.97 25.41 6.00
CA MET A 1 -18.66 24.82 6.38
C MET A 1 -18.51 23.38 5.88
N ILE A 2 -19.46 22.48 6.14
CA ILE A 2 -19.45 21.06 5.68
C ILE A 2 -19.32 20.92 4.15
N THR A 3 -20.01 21.73 3.36
CA THR A 3 -19.96 21.68 1.89
C THR A 3 -18.60 22.09 1.32
N ILE A 4 -17.94 23.06 1.96
CA ILE A 4 -16.61 23.53 1.53
C ILE A 4 -15.57 22.45 1.77
N GLU A 5 -15.57 21.82 2.95
CA GLU A 5 -14.65 20.71 3.25
C GLU A 5 -14.85 19.50 2.34
N LYS A 6 -16.10 19.13 2.04
CA LYS A 6 -16.42 18.09 1.06
C LYS A 6 -15.87 18.43 -0.33
N ASN A 7 -16.06 19.66 -0.79
CA ASN A 7 -15.56 20.10 -2.09
C ASN A 7 -14.02 20.15 -2.15
N ARG A 8 -13.36 20.60 -1.07
CA ARG A 8 -11.90 20.59 -0.95
C ARG A 8 -11.33 19.17 -1.02
N PHE A 9 -11.93 18.25 -0.28
CA PHE A 9 -11.53 16.85 -0.31
C PHE A 9 -11.75 16.23 -1.69
N ALA A 10 -12.91 16.45 -2.31
CA ALA A 10 -13.20 15.98 -3.66
C ALA A 10 -12.17 16.50 -4.68
N PHE A 11 -11.88 17.81 -4.64
CA PHE A 11 -10.86 18.40 -5.51
C PHE A 11 -9.47 17.75 -5.33
N LEU A 12 -9.00 17.59 -4.08
CA LEU A 12 -7.71 16.95 -3.81
C LEU A 12 -7.69 15.49 -4.25
N LYS A 13 -8.78 14.76 -3.98
CA LYS A 13 -8.97 13.36 -4.39
C LYS A 13 -8.86 13.22 -5.90
N ASP A 14 -9.62 14.02 -6.65
CA ASP A 14 -9.67 13.94 -8.11
C ASP A 14 -8.32 14.28 -8.75
N ASN A 15 -7.60 15.26 -8.19
CA ASN A 15 -6.23 15.58 -8.61
C ASN A 15 -5.24 14.46 -8.30
N TYR A 16 -5.33 13.83 -7.12
CA TYR A 16 -4.36 12.84 -6.68
C TYR A 16 -4.53 11.48 -7.37
N PHE A 17 -5.77 11.03 -7.55
CA PHE A 17 -6.09 9.75 -8.15
C PHE A 17 -6.29 9.80 -9.67
N ASN A 18 -6.37 11.01 -10.23
CA ASN A 18 -6.93 11.30 -11.55
C ASN A 18 -8.41 10.91 -11.58
N PHE A 19 -9.26 11.76 -12.14
CA PHE A 19 -10.69 11.48 -12.22
C PHE A 19 -10.93 10.12 -12.91
N VAL A 20 -11.42 9.16 -12.13
CA VAL A 20 -11.78 7.81 -12.56
C VAL A 20 -13.06 7.47 -11.81
N ASP A 21 -14.11 7.07 -12.52
CA ASP A 21 -15.43 6.83 -11.94
C ASP A 21 -15.43 5.69 -10.89
N ASP A 22 -14.46 4.79 -10.99
CA ASP A 22 -14.32 3.62 -10.11
C ASP A 22 -13.18 3.82 -9.10
N ASN A 23 -13.56 3.91 -7.82
CA ASN A 23 -12.63 4.14 -6.71
C ASN A 23 -11.62 2.99 -6.52
N ILE A 24 -11.98 1.73 -6.80
CA ILE A 24 -11.08 0.59 -6.66
C ILE A 24 -10.02 0.64 -7.76
N ILE A 25 -10.44 0.91 -9.00
CA ILE A 25 -9.51 1.07 -10.13
C ILE A 25 -8.60 2.28 -9.90
N ALA A 26 -9.13 3.40 -9.42
CA ALA A 26 -8.35 4.59 -9.08
C ALA A 26 -7.27 4.29 -8.02
N ALA A 27 -7.64 3.57 -6.96
CA ALA A 27 -6.73 3.11 -5.92
C ALA A 27 -5.64 2.18 -6.45
N SER A 28 -6.01 1.17 -7.25
CA SER A 28 -5.07 0.23 -7.87
C SER A 28 -4.05 0.95 -8.75
N ARG A 29 -4.50 1.86 -9.62
CA ARG A 29 -3.61 2.61 -10.52
C ARG A 29 -2.62 3.48 -9.77
N ARG A 30 -3.05 4.10 -8.66
CA ARG A 30 -2.15 4.86 -7.79
C ARG A 30 -1.14 3.93 -7.11
N ALA A 31 -1.60 2.82 -6.54
CA ALA A 31 -0.75 1.81 -5.90
C ALA A 31 0.31 1.25 -6.86
N TYR A 32 -0.05 0.99 -8.13
CA TYR A 32 0.89 0.60 -9.17
C TYR A 32 2.02 1.61 -9.34
N ARG A 33 1.73 2.93 -9.35
CA ARG A 33 2.76 3.97 -9.49
C ARG A 33 3.76 3.98 -8.34
N ASP A 34 3.37 3.55 -7.15
CA ASP A 34 4.27 3.47 -6.00
C ASP A 34 5.18 2.24 -6.05
N MET A 35 4.69 1.14 -6.64
CA MET A 35 5.39 -0.14 -6.74
C MET A 35 6.27 -0.25 -8.00
N ASN A 36 5.81 0.28 -9.15
CA ASN A 36 6.35 0.00 -10.49
C ASN A 36 7.83 0.35 -10.67
N ARG A 37 8.38 1.27 -9.86
CA ARG A 37 9.81 1.61 -9.85
C ARG A 37 10.72 0.41 -9.58
N THR A 38 10.17 -0.68 -9.03
CA THR A 38 10.90 -1.93 -8.77
C THR A 38 10.66 -3.00 -9.83
N LEU A 39 9.67 -2.81 -10.70
CA LEU A 39 9.25 -3.79 -11.69
C LEU A 39 10.18 -3.74 -12.90
N ARG A 40 10.64 -4.91 -13.35
CA ARG A 40 11.46 -5.06 -14.55
C ARG A 40 10.66 -5.88 -15.55
N LEU A 41 10.22 -5.24 -16.63
CA LEU A 41 9.33 -5.84 -17.61
C LEU A 41 10.04 -6.34 -18.89
N ASN A 42 11.37 -6.20 -18.99
CA ASN A 42 12.19 -6.65 -20.12
C ASN A 42 11.59 -6.42 -21.54
N GLY A 43 10.86 -5.32 -21.75
CA GLY A 43 10.22 -4.99 -23.04
C GLY A 43 8.73 -5.36 -23.14
N ALA A 44 8.16 -6.07 -22.16
CA ALA A 44 6.73 -6.34 -22.08
C ALA A 44 5.91 -5.08 -21.81
N ASN A 45 4.76 -4.97 -22.47
CA ASN A 45 3.88 -3.82 -22.30
C ASN A 45 3.16 -3.87 -20.95
N SER A 46 3.55 -2.99 -20.03
CA SER A 46 2.92 -2.87 -18.71
C SER A 46 1.40 -2.63 -18.76
N SER A 47 0.87 -2.05 -19.85
CA SER A 47 -0.52 -1.63 -19.92
C SER A 47 -1.50 -2.80 -19.82
N THR A 48 -1.20 -3.92 -20.49
CA THR A 48 -2.08 -5.08 -20.55
C THR A 48 -2.23 -5.75 -19.18
N PHE A 49 -1.12 -5.98 -18.47
CA PHE A 49 -1.15 -6.60 -17.15
C PHE A 49 -1.83 -5.71 -16.11
N ARG A 50 -1.61 -4.38 -16.17
CA ARG A 50 -2.30 -3.42 -15.30
C ARG A 50 -3.81 -3.48 -15.44
N VAL A 51 -4.34 -3.51 -16.66
CA VAL A 51 -5.79 -3.60 -16.88
C VAL A 51 -6.35 -4.91 -16.34
N LYS A 52 -5.63 -6.02 -16.52
CA LYS A 52 -6.03 -7.31 -15.94
C LYS A 52 -6.07 -7.27 -14.41
N ILE A 53 -5.04 -6.70 -13.79
CA ILE A 53 -4.97 -6.56 -12.32
C ILE A 53 -6.03 -5.59 -11.79
N ASP A 54 -6.27 -4.46 -12.45
CA ASP A 54 -7.33 -3.51 -12.09
C ASP A 54 -8.71 -4.23 -12.06
N ASN A 55 -9.01 -5.03 -13.08
CA ASN A 55 -10.26 -5.79 -13.17
C ASN A 55 -10.34 -6.93 -12.13
N LEU A 56 -9.23 -7.62 -11.89
CA LEU A 56 -9.12 -8.65 -10.86
C LEU A 56 -9.41 -8.05 -9.48
N LEU A 57 -8.70 -6.98 -9.10
CA LEU A 57 -8.87 -6.30 -7.82
C LEU A 57 -10.30 -5.79 -7.67
N LYS A 58 -10.86 -5.14 -8.71
CA LYS A 58 -12.26 -4.70 -8.69
C LYS A 58 -13.21 -5.85 -8.36
N THR A 59 -13.08 -6.97 -9.06
CA THR A 59 -13.96 -8.14 -8.86
C THR A 59 -13.85 -8.67 -7.43
N GLN A 60 -12.63 -8.83 -6.93
CA GLN A 60 -12.35 -9.40 -5.61
C GLN A 60 -12.76 -8.46 -4.46
N PHE A 61 -12.63 -7.15 -4.61
CA PHE A 61 -13.13 -6.21 -3.60
C PHE A 61 -14.65 -6.10 -3.64
N GLU A 62 -15.28 -6.11 -4.81
CA GLU A 62 -16.74 -6.07 -4.92
C GLU A 62 -17.41 -7.29 -4.28
N SER A 63 -16.79 -8.48 -4.35
CA SER A 63 -17.30 -9.67 -3.65
C SER A 63 -17.27 -9.54 -2.13
N LEU A 64 -16.37 -8.73 -1.55
CA LEU A 64 -16.33 -8.48 -0.10
C LEU A 64 -17.57 -7.75 0.43
N LYS A 65 -18.34 -7.08 -0.44
CA LYS A 65 -19.61 -6.45 -0.05
C LYS A 65 -20.65 -7.47 0.41
N THR A 66 -20.59 -8.69 -0.12
CA THR A 66 -21.49 -9.80 0.24
C THR A 66 -20.80 -10.84 1.11
N GLN A 67 -19.50 -11.08 0.90
CA GLN A 67 -18.70 -12.05 1.66
C GLN A 67 -17.72 -11.32 2.59
N LYS A 68 -18.18 -11.00 3.79
CA LYS A 68 -17.39 -10.21 4.73
C LYS A 68 -16.28 -11.02 5.36
N ILE A 69 -15.08 -10.45 5.39
CA ILE A 69 -13.94 -10.92 6.19
C ILE A 69 -14.17 -10.51 7.64
N THR A 70 -14.07 -11.46 8.57
CA THR A 70 -14.37 -11.21 10.00
C THR A 70 -13.23 -11.54 10.93
N ARG A 71 -12.21 -12.27 10.45
CA ARG A 71 -11.02 -12.65 11.21
C ARG A 71 -9.74 -12.31 10.45
N GLN A 72 -8.63 -12.27 11.18
CA GLN A 72 -7.30 -12.06 10.60
C GLN A 72 -6.93 -13.19 9.64
N ASP A 73 -7.21 -14.45 9.98
CA ASP A 73 -6.89 -15.60 9.14
C ASP A 73 -7.63 -15.54 7.79
N ASP A 74 -8.92 -15.15 7.80
CA ASP A 74 -9.70 -14.95 6.57
C ASP A 74 -9.04 -13.91 5.65
N PHE A 75 -8.48 -12.83 6.22
CA PHE A 75 -7.76 -11.81 5.46
C PHE A 75 -6.40 -12.30 4.96
N ASP A 76 -5.65 -13.03 5.80
CA ASP A 76 -4.34 -13.59 5.45
C ASP A 76 -4.48 -14.56 4.25
N GLU A 77 -5.54 -15.38 4.23
CA GLU A 77 -5.91 -16.29 3.12
C GLU A 77 -6.36 -15.54 1.86
N PHE A 78 -7.29 -14.59 2.00
CA PHE A 78 -7.74 -13.75 0.88
C PHE A 78 -6.57 -13.00 0.23
N HIS A 79 -5.70 -12.40 1.04
CA HIS A 79 -4.54 -11.65 0.59
C HIS A 79 -3.53 -12.56 -0.13
N GLU A 80 -3.26 -13.76 0.40
CA GLU A 80 -2.35 -14.72 -0.24
C GLU A 80 -2.87 -15.15 -1.61
N ALA A 81 -4.13 -15.61 -1.68
CA ALA A 81 -4.76 -16.04 -2.91
C ALA A 81 -4.72 -14.94 -3.98
N LEU A 82 -5.10 -13.71 -3.60
CA LEU A 82 -5.12 -12.58 -4.51
C LEU A 82 -3.71 -12.18 -4.98
N CYS A 83 -2.70 -12.21 -4.11
CA CYS A 83 -1.32 -11.98 -4.53
C CYS A 83 -0.86 -13.03 -5.54
N ASN A 84 -1.18 -14.31 -5.32
CA ASN A 84 -0.84 -15.39 -6.24
C ASN A 84 -1.53 -15.24 -7.60
N GLU A 85 -2.80 -14.83 -7.62
CA GLU A 85 -3.52 -14.51 -8.86
C GLU A 85 -2.88 -13.32 -9.61
N MET A 86 -2.50 -12.26 -8.89
CA MET A 86 -1.78 -11.13 -9.47
C MET A 86 -0.43 -11.53 -10.08
N ILE A 87 0.31 -12.43 -9.42
CA ILE A 87 1.59 -12.95 -9.94
C ILE A 87 1.35 -13.79 -11.19
N ALA A 88 0.33 -14.64 -11.19
CA ALA A 88 0.00 -15.52 -12.32
C ALA A 88 -0.43 -14.77 -13.59
N ILE A 89 -0.85 -13.50 -13.48
CA ILE A 89 -1.13 -12.63 -14.63
C ILE A 89 0.15 -12.34 -15.45
N PHE A 90 1.34 -12.38 -14.83
CA PHE A 90 2.62 -12.17 -15.51
C PHE A 90 3.18 -13.46 -16.11
N THR A 91 3.90 -13.34 -17.23
CA THR A 91 4.58 -14.47 -17.90
C THR A 91 5.90 -14.83 -17.21
N ILE A 92 6.37 -16.06 -17.42
CA ILE A 92 7.67 -16.55 -16.95
C ILE A 92 8.78 -15.63 -17.49
N GLY A 93 9.53 -14.97 -16.60
CA GLY A 93 10.66 -14.09 -16.94
C GLY A 93 10.45 -12.58 -16.70
N ASP A 94 9.19 -12.11 -16.69
CA ASP A 94 8.82 -10.70 -16.48
C ASP A 94 7.99 -10.51 -15.18
N GLY A 95 8.16 -11.46 -14.27
CA GLY A 95 7.23 -11.72 -13.17
C GLY A 95 7.24 -10.68 -12.06
N LEU A 96 6.06 -10.52 -11.47
CA LEU A 96 5.87 -9.85 -10.19
C LEU A 96 6.39 -10.78 -9.07
N THR A 97 7.27 -10.31 -8.20
CA THR A 97 7.57 -11.06 -6.97
C THR A 97 6.41 -10.96 -5.99
N TYR A 98 6.35 -11.88 -5.03
CA TYR A 98 5.32 -11.83 -3.99
C TYR A 98 5.31 -10.49 -3.26
N CYS A 99 6.49 -9.96 -2.91
CA CYS A 99 6.57 -8.68 -2.23
C CYS A 99 6.23 -7.47 -3.13
N GLN A 100 6.28 -7.60 -4.45
CA GLN A 100 5.72 -6.58 -5.35
C GLN A 100 4.19 -6.69 -5.46
N ALA A 101 3.64 -7.91 -5.49
CA ALA A 101 2.20 -8.17 -5.46
C ALA A 101 1.56 -7.60 -4.20
N GLN A 102 2.07 -7.96 -3.01
CA GLN A 102 1.58 -7.40 -1.75
C GLN A 102 1.71 -5.88 -1.70
N LYS A 103 2.75 -5.28 -2.30
CA LYS A 103 2.93 -3.83 -2.24
C LYS A 103 1.81 -3.14 -3.01
N TRP A 104 1.50 -3.66 -4.19
CA TRP A 104 0.38 -3.17 -5.00
C TRP A 104 -0.96 -3.41 -4.28
N LEU A 105 -1.22 -4.61 -3.77
CA LEU A 105 -2.46 -4.93 -3.06
C LEU A 105 -2.64 -4.08 -1.79
N ASN A 106 -1.65 -4.01 -0.91
CA ASN A 106 -1.74 -3.29 0.36
C ASN A 106 -1.84 -1.77 0.17
N MET A 107 -1.15 -1.22 -0.83
CA MET A 107 -1.35 0.18 -1.21
C MET A 107 -2.75 0.41 -1.81
N THR A 108 -3.32 -0.56 -2.52
CA THR A 108 -4.71 -0.47 -3.02
C THR A 108 -5.69 -0.40 -1.87
N VAL A 109 -5.55 -1.28 -0.86
CA VAL A 109 -6.38 -1.25 0.36
C VAL A 109 -6.28 0.10 1.06
N LYS A 110 -5.06 0.62 1.24
CA LYS A 110 -4.81 1.96 1.80
C LYS A 110 -5.55 3.06 1.05
N TYR A 111 -5.49 3.05 -0.28
CA TYR A 111 -6.11 4.09 -1.09
C TYR A 111 -7.63 3.95 -1.15
N ILE A 112 -8.17 2.74 -1.15
CA ILE A 112 -9.61 2.51 -0.98
C ILE A 112 -10.08 3.13 0.33
N TYR A 113 -9.36 2.90 1.43
CA TYR A 113 -9.68 3.49 2.73
C TYR A 113 -9.63 5.03 2.69
N ILE A 114 -8.59 5.61 2.07
CA ILE A 114 -8.49 7.07 1.92
C ILE A 114 -9.67 7.64 1.10
N ILE A 115 -10.09 6.94 0.04
CA ILE A 115 -11.13 7.43 -0.88
C ILE A 115 -12.54 7.26 -0.29
N GLN A 116 -12.81 6.13 0.36
CA GLN A 116 -14.17 5.71 0.70
C GLN A 116 -14.42 5.46 2.20
N GLY A 117 -13.37 5.47 3.04
CA GLY A 117 -13.44 5.02 4.42
C GLY A 117 -13.44 3.49 4.57
N ASP A 118 -13.47 3.00 5.81
CA ASP A 118 -13.50 1.55 6.11
C ASP A 118 -14.91 0.95 6.08
N ASN A 119 -15.95 1.79 6.07
CA ASN A 119 -17.35 1.38 6.08
C ASN A 119 -17.79 0.60 4.83
N VAL A 120 -16.99 0.60 3.75
CA VAL A 120 -17.32 -0.13 2.51
C VAL A 120 -17.02 -1.63 2.63
N PHE A 121 -15.86 -1.99 3.16
CA PHE A 121 -15.39 -3.39 3.20
C PHE A 121 -15.13 -3.90 4.63
N GLY A 122 -14.84 -3.03 5.60
CA GLY A 122 -14.61 -3.39 7.00
C GLY A 122 -13.34 -4.22 7.24
N ILE A 123 -12.35 -4.09 6.35
CA ILE A 123 -11.12 -4.91 6.35
C ILE A 123 -9.90 -4.17 6.89
N MET A 124 -9.99 -2.86 7.17
CA MET A 124 -8.85 -2.04 7.59
C MET A 124 -8.16 -2.58 8.84
N LYS A 125 -8.94 -3.15 9.77
CA LYS A 125 -8.43 -3.79 10.99
C LYS A 125 -7.53 -5.02 10.75
N PHE A 126 -7.68 -5.69 9.61
CA PHE A 126 -6.91 -6.89 9.24
C PHE A 126 -5.83 -6.61 8.21
N ALA A 127 -5.86 -5.43 7.58
CA ALA A 127 -5.00 -5.09 6.47
C ALA A 127 -3.51 -5.14 6.83
N HIS A 128 -2.74 -5.73 5.91
CA HIS A 128 -1.29 -5.79 6.01
C HIS A 128 -0.63 -4.43 5.75
N ILE A 129 0.52 -4.20 6.38
CA ILE A 129 1.32 -3.00 6.09
C ILE A 129 2.02 -3.16 4.72
N PRO A 130 2.00 -2.14 3.84
CA PRO A 130 2.58 -2.23 2.50
C PRO A 130 4.11 -2.16 2.54
N LEU A 131 4.80 -3.32 2.53
CA LEU A 131 6.25 -3.37 2.74
C LEU A 131 7.03 -2.67 1.62
N ASP A 132 7.91 -1.75 2.02
CA ASP A 132 8.96 -1.17 1.19
C ASP A 132 10.11 -0.63 2.06
N ASN A 133 11.14 -0.07 1.42
CA ASN A 133 12.29 0.51 2.13
C ASN A 133 11.91 1.63 3.11
N TYR A 134 10.87 2.41 2.81
CA TYR A 134 10.43 3.49 3.69
C TYR A 134 9.77 2.91 4.95
N ILE A 135 8.89 1.92 4.79
CA ILE A 135 8.27 1.22 5.91
C ILE A 135 9.30 0.50 6.78
N PHE A 136 10.30 -0.16 6.18
CA PHE A 136 11.37 -0.77 6.96
C PHE A 136 12.15 0.23 7.80
N LYS A 137 12.43 1.42 7.27
CA LYS A 137 13.06 2.51 8.03
C LYS A 137 12.16 2.96 9.18
N SER A 138 10.87 3.15 8.94
CA SER A 138 9.90 3.56 9.97
C SER A 138 9.78 2.50 11.08
N LEU A 139 9.57 1.24 10.72
CA LEU A 139 9.47 0.13 11.69
C LEU A 139 10.74 0.00 12.54
N LYS A 140 11.92 0.15 11.94
CA LYS A 140 13.20 0.17 12.69
C LYS A 140 13.26 1.33 13.67
N ASN A 141 12.91 2.53 13.23
CA ASN A 141 13.04 3.74 14.04
C ASN A 141 12.04 3.82 15.19
N TYR A 142 10.80 3.38 14.97
CA TYR A 142 9.72 3.53 15.94
C TYR A 142 9.44 2.28 16.76
N LEU A 143 9.70 1.08 16.22
CA LEU A 143 9.40 -0.20 16.89
C LEU A 143 10.63 -1.09 17.10
N GLY A 144 11.81 -0.68 16.61
CA GLY A 144 13.04 -1.47 16.71
C GLY A 144 13.06 -2.73 15.84
N ILE A 145 12.08 -2.91 14.95
CA ILE A 145 11.95 -4.09 14.09
C ILE A 145 13.00 -4.02 12.97
N LYS A 146 13.79 -5.08 12.81
CA LYS A 146 14.81 -5.18 11.76
C LYS A 146 14.30 -6.07 10.64
N ALA A 147 14.25 -5.54 9.42
CA ALA A 147 13.90 -6.31 8.21
C ALA A 147 15.06 -7.20 7.71
N SER A 148 15.82 -7.81 8.62
CA SER A 148 16.97 -8.66 8.30
C SER A 148 16.50 -9.87 7.48
N GLY A 149 17.06 -10.06 6.29
CA GLY A 149 16.65 -11.15 5.38
C GLY A 149 15.47 -10.82 4.45
N LEU A 150 14.96 -9.58 4.50
CA LEU A 150 13.92 -9.07 3.60
C LEU A 150 14.45 -7.98 2.66
N HIS A 151 15.77 -7.90 2.47
CA HIS A 151 16.40 -6.93 1.59
C HIS A 151 17.00 -7.60 0.34
N PRO A 152 16.72 -7.07 -0.87
CA PRO A 152 15.73 -6.03 -1.17
C PRO A 152 14.30 -6.59 -1.10
N TRP A 153 13.35 -5.84 -0.53
CA TRP A 153 11.96 -6.30 -0.35
C TRP A 153 11.34 -6.77 -1.66
N SER A 154 11.61 -6.06 -2.75
CA SER A 154 11.02 -6.34 -4.07
C SER A 154 11.50 -7.65 -4.70
N GLN A 155 12.48 -8.36 -4.11
CA GLN A 155 12.94 -9.67 -4.60
C GLN A 155 12.39 -10.85 -3.80
N ILE A 156 11.62 -10.61 -2.74
CA ILE A 156 11.07 -11.69 -1.93
C ILE A 156 9.89 -12.33 -2.65
N SER A 157 10.03 -13.61 -2.98
CA SER A 157 8.97 -14.44 -3.58
C SER A 157 8.30 -15.40 -2.59
N ASN A 158 8.88 -15.59 -1.40
CA ASN A 158 8.39 -16.56 -0.42
C ASN A 158 7.31 -15.94 0.48
N TYR A 159 6.07 -16.45 0.38
CA TYR A 159 4.94 -16.01 1.19
C TYR A 159 5.18 -16.16 2.69
N ASN A 160 5.69 -17.31 3.14
CA ASN A 160 5.89 -17.58 4.57
C ASN A 160 6.86 -16.58 5.22
N LYS A 161 7.92 -16.17 4.51
CA LYS A 161 8.82 -15.10 4.96
C LYS A 161 8.11 -13.76 5.08
N TYR A 162 7.27 -13.43 4.10
CA TYR A 162 6.45 -12.22 4.13
C TYR A 162 5.47 -12.23 5.31
N LEU A 163 4.72 -13.32 5.48
CA LEU A 163 3.69 -13.43 6.51
C LEU A 163 4.29 -13.42 7.91
N ALA A 164 5.42 -14.11 8.12
CA ALA A 164 6.14 -14.09 9.39
C ALA A 164 6.50 -12.65 9.81
N PHE A 165 6.93 -11.82 8.85
CA PHE A 165 7.22 -10.41 9.12
C PHE A 165 5.96 -9.59 9.41
N GLN A 166 4.85 -9.82 8.69
CA GLN A 166 3.57 -9.17 9.01
C GLN A 166 3.11 -9.51 10.43
N LYS A 167 3.28 -10.77 10.87
CA LYS A 167 2.99 -11.20 12.24
C LYS A 167 3.87 -10.49 13.26
N GLU A 168 5.18 -10.43 13.05
CA GLU A 168 6.11 -9.68 13.93
C GLU A 168 5.69 -8.20 14.06
N VAL A 169 5.30 -7.57 12.95
CA VAL A 169 4.81 -6.18 12.97
C VAL A 169 3.51 -6.06 13.76
N ARG A 170 2.54 -6.97 13.54
CA ARG A 170 1.27 -6.99 14.28
C ARG A 170 1.48 -7.15 15.78
N ASP A 171 2.36 -8.05 16.19
CA ASP A 171 2.64 -8.32 17.61
C ASP A 171 3.27 -7.11 18.32
N LYS A 172 4.03 -6.29 17.59
CA LYS A 172 4.68 -5.08 18.10
C LYS A 172 3.79 -3.85 18.09
N ILE A 173 2.83 -3.77 17.18
CA ILE A 173 1.87 -2.68 17.13
C ILE A 173 0.81 -2.95 18.21
N ASN A 174 0.62 -1.99 19.11
CA ASN A 174 -0.33 -2.10 20.21
C ASN A 174 -1.72 -2.51 19.68
N GLY A 175 -2.39 -3.47 20.33
CA GLY A 175 -3.58 -4.16 19.80
C GLY A 175 -4.82 -3.31 19.54
N ASN A 176 -4.77 -2.00 19.83
CA ASN A 176 -5.83 -1.04 19.54
C ASN A 176 -5.66 -0.30 18.21
N THR A 177 -4.63 -0.61 17.41
CA THR A 177 -4.38 0.06 16.12
C THR A 177 -4.01 -0.98 15.07
N SER A 178 -4.65 -0.92 13.90
CA SER A 178 -4.29 -1.84 12.82
C SER A 178 -2.91 -1.50 12.24
N PRO A 179 -2.17 -2.47 11.65
CA PRO A 179 -0.88 -2.19 11.03
C PRO A 179 -0.93 -1.08 9.98
N LEU A 180 -2.03 -1.02 9.22
CA LEU A 180 -2.21 -0.01 8.18
C LEU A 180 -2.58 1.36 8.76
N GLU A 181 -3.35 1.42 9.85
CA GLU A 181 -3.63 2.67 10.56
C GLU A 181 -2.35 3.24 11.20
N TRP A 182 -1.54 2.37 11.80
CA TRP A 182 -0.24 2.73 12.33
C TRP A 182 0.65 3.32 11.24
N GLU A 183 0.70 2.70 10.06
CA GLU A 183 1.46 3.18 8.92
C GLU A 183 1.01 4.56 8.45
N LEU A 184 -0.30 4.78 8.31
CA LEU A 184 -0.88 6.07 7.91
C LEU A 184 -0.48 7.19 8.88
N GLY A 185 -0.57 6.94 10.19
CA GLY A 185 -0.19 7.90 11.23
C GLY A 185 1.29 8.26 11.18
N HIS A 186 2.17 7.27 11.02
CA HIS A 186 3.61 7.50 10.97
C HIS A 186 4.06 8.14 9.66
N TRP A 187 3.36 7.89 8.55
CA TRP A 187 3.60 8.59 7.29
C TRP A 187 3.39 10.10 7.44
N LEU A 188 2.27 10.52 8.04
CA LEU A 188 1.97 11.94 8.29
C LEU A 188 3.05 12.62 9.15
N ASN A 189 3.54 11.94 10.18
CA ASN A 189 4.59 12.44 11.04
C ASN A 189 5.93 12.58 10.28
N SER A 190 6.26 11.62 9.43
CA SER A 190 7.48 11.67 8.63
C SER A 190 7.49 12.84 7.63
N VAL A 191 6.35 13.14 7.00
CA VAL A 191 6.23 14.24 6.05
C VAL A 191 6.41 15.58 6.76
N LYS A 192 5.81 15.74 7.95
CA LYS A 192 6.00 16.93 8.78
C LYS A 192 7.47 17.13 9.13
N ASN A 193 8.13 16.10 9.66
CA ASN A 193 9.53 16.18 10.06
C ASN A 193 10.49 16.42 8.87
N SER A 194 10.18 15.87 7.70
CA SER A 194 11.00 16.07 6.49
C SER A 194 10.91 17.51 5.96
N LYS A 195 9.73 18.13 6.06
CA LYS A 195 9.54 19.55 5.72
C LYS A 195 10.26 20.46 6.72
N THR A 196 10.12 20.20 8.01
CA THR A 196 10.81 20.96 9.06
C THR A 196 12.33 20.90 8.88
N GLN A 197 12.90 19.73 8.59
CA GLN A 197 14.35 19.60 8.35
C GLN A 197 14.78 20.30 7.05
N ALA A 198 13.99 20.22 5.98
CA ALA A 198 14.27 20.93 4.74
C ALA A 198 14.23 22.46 4.92
N ASP A 199 13.32 22.96 5.77
CA ASP A 199 13.21 24.39 6.10
C ASP A 199 14.38 24.86 6.97
N ILE A 200 14.81 24.06 7.97
CA ILE A 200 16.03 24.32 8.75
C ILE A 200 17.26 24.39 7.83
N ASN A 201 17.44 23.39 6.96
CA ASN A 201 18.59 23.33 6.06
C ASN A 201 18.62 24.51 5.06
N ARG A 202 17.45 25.07 4.70
CA ARG A 202 17.35 26.28 3.85
C ARG A 202 17.67 27.57 4.61
N GLN A 203 17.40 27.62 5.91
CA GLN A 203 17.76 28.76 6.76
C GLN A 203 19.27 28.76 7.10
N GLU A 204 19.90 27.59 7.17
CA GLU A 204 21.33 27.42 7.46
C GLU A 204 22.25 27.52 6.22
N SER A 205 21.70 27.62 5.01
CA SER A 205 22.45 27.96 3.80
C SER A 205 22.06 29.36 3.31
N PRO A 206 22.69 30.43 3.82
CA PRO A 206 22.54 31.76 3.23
C PRO A 206 22.93 31.67 1.75
N ARG A 207 22.09 32.21 0.86
CA ARG A 207 22.47 32.40 -0.54
C ARG A 207 23.81 33.13 -0.56
N GLN A 208 24.84 32.48 -1.09
CA GLN A 208 26.03 33.19 -1.53
C GLN A 208 25.55 34.11 -2.67
N ILE A 209 25.49 35.40 -2.37
CA ILE A 209 25.28 36.48 -3.34
C ILE A 209 26.63 36.76 -3.98
#